data_AF-A0A4P7LKU1-F1
#
_entry.id   AF-A0A4P7LKU1-F1
#
_cell.length_a   1.000
_cell.length_b   1.000
_cell.length_c   1.000
_cell.angle_alpha   90.00
_cell.angle_beta   90.00
_cell.angle_gamma   90.00
#
_symmetry.space_group_name_H-M   'P 1'
#
loop_
_entity.id
_entity.type
_entity.pdbx_description
1 polymer ?
#
loop_
_entity_poly.entity_id
_entity_poly.type
_entity_poly.pdbx_seq_one_letter_code
_entity_poly.pdbx_strand_id
1 'polypeptide(L)'
;MSPASQSANLVSVIEDVEFAATLSSQLGSLSSELLLVPRNGADVAALPFDWTKAKAYYGEYCPLGGGNDCPDGQFDNDCTHFVAHGLSKSSIIVNLPSVTCYNGVCIRVAELAAAFKNAAAKYTNVKKIGDISKTREGDFCFVVSWFGLATDHAMVLADIMGPNGGKVYGHTNPRCGQQVDLTGQTLVIYRIE
;
A
#
# COMPACT_ATOMS: atom_id res chain seq x y z
N MET A 1 20.93 -19.95 -35.37
CA MET A 1 19.80 -19.16 -34.87
C MET A 1 19.91 -19.14 -33.36
N SER A 2 20.40 -18.05 -32.76
CA SER A 2 20.41 -17.91 -31.30
C SER A 2 18.99 -17.57 -30.84
N PRO A 3 18.45 -18.23 -29.80
CA PRO A 3 17.18 -17.81 -29.24
C PRO A 3 17.36 -16.41 -28.65
N ALA A 4 16.53 -15.48 -29.07
CA ALA A 4 16.43 -14.18 -28.43
C ALA A 4 16.12 -14.41 -26.95
N SER A 5 17.07 -14.03 -26.08
CA SER A 5 16.85 -13.89 -24.65
C SER A 5 15.67 -12.93 -24.47
N GLN A 6 14.48 -13.47 -24.22
CA GLN A 6 13.38 -12.68 -23.68
C GLN A 6 13.84 -12.27 -22.30
N SER A 7 14.26 -11.01 -22.16
CA SER A 7 14.43 -10.36 -20.86
C SER A 7 13.13 -10.57 -20.09
N ALA A 8 13.14 -11.45 -19.09
CA ALA A 8 12.03 -11.57 -18.17
C ALA A 8 11.82 -10.17 -17.56
N ASN A 9 10.65 -9.58 -17.75
CA ASN A 9 10.32 -8.27 -17.19
C ASN A 9 10.20 -8.44 -15.67
N LEU A 10 11.27 -8.14 -14.93
CA LEU A 10 11.30 -8.18 -13.47
C LEU A 10 10.34 -7.13 -12.86
N VAL A 11 10.08 -7.23 -11.56
CA VAL A 11 9.42 -6.16 -10.81
C VAL A 11 10.27 -4.88 -10.90
N SER A 12 9.62 -3.74 -11.14
CA SER A 12 10.27 -2.42 -11.14
C SER A 12 9.67 -1.50 -10.08
N VAL A 13 10.43 -0.48 -9.68
CA VAL A 13 9.95 0.61 -8.82
C VAL A 13 9.78 1.86 -9.67
N ILE A 14 8.61 2.48 -9.60
CA ILE A 14 8.29 3.71 -10.36
C ILE A 14 9.07 4.91 -9.84
N GLU A 15 9.46 5.81 -10.75
CA GLU A 15 10.08 7.09 -10.40
C GLU A 15 9.06 8.09 -9.84
N ASP A 16 9.50 9.02 -8.99
CA ASP A 16 8.59 9.95 -8.30
C ASP A 16 7.82 10.86 -9.25
N VAL A 17 8.47 11.33 -10.32
CA VAL A 17 7.87 12.23 -11.30
C VAL A 17 6.75 11.51 -12.07
N GLU A 18 7.00 10.27 -12.46
CA GLU A 18 6.01 9.45 -13.18
C GLU A 18 4.83 9.11 -12.26
N PHE A 19 5.12 8.72 -11.02
CA PHE A 19 4.05 8.42 -10.05
C PHE A 19 3.20 9.64 -9.72
N ALA A 20 3.81 10.82 -9.57
CA ALA A 20 3.08 12.07 -9.35
C ALA A 20 2.15 12.42 -10.53
N ALA A 21 2.59 12.18 -11.76
CA ALA A 21 1.76 12.37 -12.96
C ALA A 21 0.56 11.42 -12.97
N THR A 22 0.77 10.14 -12.64
CA THR A 22 -0.31 9.14 -12.51
C THR A 22 -1.33 9.55 -11.47
N LEU A 23 -0.91 9.93 -10.28
CA LEU A 23 -1.81 10.39 -9.22
C LEU A 23 -2.58 11.66 -9.61
N SER A 24 -1.91 12.61 -10.26
CA SER A 24 -2.56 13.85 -10.73
C SER A 24 -3.62 13.56 -11.80
N SER A 25 -3.37 12.59 -12.69
CA SER A 25 -4.35 12.15 -13.70
C SER A 25 -5.58 11.49 -13.07
N GLN A 26 -5.38 10.64 -12.05
CA GLN A 26 -6.47 9.90 -11.41
C GLN A 26 -7.29 10.74 -10.41
N LEU A 27 -6.63 11.61 -9.65
CA LEU A 27 -7.24 12.31 -8.50
C LEU A 27 -7.37 13.83 -8.70
N GLY A 28 -6.75 14.40 -9.74
CA GLY A 28 -6.70 15.85 -9.93
C GLY A 28 -6.03 16.57 -8.76
N SER A 29 -6.62 17.68 -8.31
CA SER A 29 -6.10 18.49 -7.19
C SER A 29 -6.09 17.75 -5.84
N LEU A 30 -6.98 16.76 -5.66
CA LEU A 30 -7.05 15.97 -4.43
C LEU A 30 -5.72 15.23 -4.16
N SER A 31 -4.96 14.88 -5.22
CA SER A 31 -3.67 14.19 -5.09
C SER A 31 -2.67 14.90 -4.18
N SER A 32 -2.70 16.23 -4.09
CA SER A 32 -1.80 17.02 -3.23
C SER A 32 -2.34 17.29 -1.82
N GLU A 33 -3.62 17.03 -1.57
CA GLU A 33 -4.29 17.36 -0.30
C GLU A 33 -4.34 16.14 0.66
N LEU A 34 -4.29 14.93 0.09
CA LEU A 34 -4.29 13.67 0.83
C LEU A 34 -2.95 13.44 1.53
N LEU A 35 -3.02 12.95 2.77
CA LEU A 35 -1.90 12.84 3.68
C LEU A 35 -2.24 11.79 4.76
N LEU A 36 -1.25 11.02 5.16
CA LEU A 36 -1.37 10.20 6.38
C LEU A 36 -1.33 11.10 7.60
N VAL A 37 -2.30 10.99 8.51
CA VAL A 37 -2.39 11.81 9.71
C VAL A 37 -2.65 10.94 10.95
N PRO A 38 -2.20 11.37 12.15
CA PRO A 38 -2.66 10.77 13.40
C PRO A 38 -4.19 10.87 13.51
N ARG A 39 -4.84 9.77 13.90
CA ARG A 39 -6.31 9.68 14.04
C ARG A 39 -6.86 10.70 15.04
N ASN A 40 -6.07 11.10 16.04
CA ASN A 40 -6.44 12.13 17.01
C ASN A 40 -6.20 13.58 16.53
N GLY A 41 -5.74 13.77 15.29
CA GLY A 41 -5.44 15.09 14.73
C GLY A 41 -4.19 15.76 15.29
N ALA A 42 -3.34 15.04 16.03
CA ALA A 42 -2.11 15.60 16.57
C ALA A 42 -1.16 16.07 15.46
N ASP A 43 -0.56 17.24 15.64
CA ASP A 43 0.53 17.72 14.79
C ASP A 43 1.85 17.13 15.29
N VAL A 44 2.48 16.31 14.45
CA VAL A 44 3.65 15.50 14.80
C VAL A 44 4.68 15.54 13.69
N ALA A 45 5.96 15.51 14.05
CA ALA A 45 7.06 15.39 13.08
C ALA A 45 7.21 13.95 12.54
N ALA A 46 6.78 12.95 13.31
CA ALA A 46 6.82 11.54 12.97
C ALA A 46 5.45 10.90 13.24
N LEU A 47 4.99 10.04 12.34
CA LEU A 47 3.73 9.33 12.51
C LEU A 47 3.83 8.32 13.65
N PRO A 48 2.78 8.15 14.48
CA PRO A 48 2.78 7.23 15.63
C PRO A 48 2.58 5.77 15.20
N PHE A 49 3.33 5.32 14.19
CA PHE A 49 3.17 4.00 13.63
C PHE A 49 3.65 2.92 14.61
N ASP A 50 2.86 1.85 14.71
CA ASP A 50 3.12 0.71 15.57
C ASP A 50 2.95 -0.54 14.72
N TRP A 51 4.07 -1.04 14.19
CA TRP A 51 4.08 -2.21 13.33
C TRP A 51 3.49 -3.43 14.02
N THR A 52 3.69 -3.58 15.34
CA THR A 52 3.18 -4.73 16.09
C THR A 52 1.64 -4.78 16.04
N LYS A 53 0.98 -3.63 16.21
CA LYS A 53 -0.48 -3.54 16.11
C LYS A 53 -1.00 -3.75 14.70
N ALA A 54 -0.36 -3.14 13.70
CA ALA A 54 -0.72 -3.32 12.29
C ALA A 54 -0.55 -4.80 11.87
N LYS A 55 0.57 -5.41 12.23
CA LYS A 55 0.86 -6.83 11.98
C LYS A 55 -0.11 -7.76 12.69
N ALA A 56 -0.50 -7.47 13.92
CA ALA A 56 -1.52 -8.25 14.63
C ALA A 56 -2.85 -8.26 13.86
N TYR A 57 -3.30 -7.09 13.41
CA TYR A 57 -4.48 -6.97 12.56
C TYR A 57 -4.33 -7.74 11.26
N TYR A 58 -3.20 -7.56 10.55
CA TYR A 58 -2.98 -8.31 9.32
C TYR A 58 -2.96 -9.81 9.60
N GLY A 59 -2.28 -10.31 10.62
CA GLY A 59 -2.27 -11.73 10.96
C GLY A 59 -3.64 -12.30 11.29
N GLU A 60 -4.50 -11.51 11.94
CA GLU A 60 -5.86 -11.92 12.31
C GLU A 60 -6.80 -11.95 11.09
N TYR A 61 -6.77 -10.93 10.23
CA TYR A 61 -7.78 -10.74 9.17
C TYR A 61 -7.32 -11.15 7.76
N CYS A 62 -6.02 -11.37 7.56
CA CYS A 62 -5.44 -11.93 6.34
C CYS A 62 -5.81 -13.42 6.21
N PRO A 63 -5.93 -13.95 4.98
CA PRO A 63 -6.95 -14.95 4.70
C PRO A 63 -6.68 -16.30 5.37
N LEU A 64 -7.30 -16.44 6.53
CA LEU A 64 -7.82 -17.60 7.26
C LEU A 64 -8.59 -17.14 8.53
N GLY A 65 -8.61 -15.83 8.86
CA GLY A 65 -9.43 -15.26 9.94
C GLY A 65 -10.56 -14.29 9.53
N GLY A 66 -10.87 -14.17 8.23
CA GLY A 66 -12.21 -13.79 7.77
C GLY A 66 -12.52 -12.29 7.59
N GLY A 67 -11.92 -11.64 6.60
CA GLY A 67 -12.43 -10.33 6.14
C GLY A 67 -11.67 -9.15 6.73
N ASN A 68 -12.41 -8.25 7.34
CA ASN A 68 -11.93 -7.08 8.08
C ASN A 68 -12.83 -6.91 9.32
N ASP A 69 -12.53 -5.94 10.19
CA ASP A 69 -13.36 -5.66 11.38
C ASP A 69 -14.42 -4.57 11.13
N CYS A 70 -14.84 -4.36 9.88
CA CYS A 70 -15.90 -3.43 9.56
C CYS A 70 -17.28 -4.07 9.83
N PRO A 71 -18.14 -3.43 10.64
CA PRO A 71 -19.41 -4.04 11.08
C PRO A 71 -20.47 -4.11 9.99
N ASP A 72 -20.27 -3.46 8.84
CA ASP A 72 -21.22 -3.41 7.73
C ASP A 72 -21.07 -4.57 6.74
N GLY A 73 -20.02 -5.39 6.87
CA GLY A 73 -19.70 -6.50 5.95
C GLY A 73 -19.44 -6.01 4.52
N GLN A 74 -19.06 -4.75 4.35
CA GLN A 74 -18.73 -4.18 3.05
C GLN A 74 -17.23 -4.22 2.81
N PHE A 75 -16.87 -4.31 1.52
CA PHE A 75 -15.48 -4.27 1.06
C PHE A 75 -14.60 -5.37 1.69
N ASP A 76 -15.20 -6.52 1.99
CA ASP A 76 -14.52 -7.63 2.66
C ASP A 76 -13.24 -8.03 1.94
N ASN A 77 -13.27 -8.04 0.60
CA ASN A 77 -12.13 -8.40 -0.25
C ASN A 77 -11.33 -7.21 -0.80
N ASP A 78 -11.59 -5.98 -0.34
CA ASP A 78 -10.89 -4.80 -0.84
C ASP A 78 -9.51 -4.66 -0.20
N CYS A 79 -8.48 -4.64 -1.05
CA CYS A 79 -7.10 -4.56 -0.63
C CYS A 79 -6.73 -3.26 0.09
N THR A 80 -7.29 -2.12 -0.33
CA THR A 80 -7.01 -0.83 0.30
C THR A 80 -7.68 -0.77 1.65
N HIS A 81 -8.95 -1.19 1.71
CA HIS A 81 -9.70 -1.26 2.94
C HIS A 81 -8.93 -2.07 4.00
N PHE A 82 -8.46 -3.27 3.62
CA PHE A 82 -7.65 -4.11 4.49
C PHE A 82 -6.37 -3.40 4.99
N VAL A 83 -5.58 -2.79 4.10
CA VAL A 83 -4.35 -2.06 4.46
C VAL A 83 -4.64 -0.83 5.33
N ALA A 84 -5.69 -0.07 5.02
CA ALA A 84 -6.07 1.12 5.75
C ALA A 84 -6.55 0.79 7.18
N HIS A 85 -7.22 -0.35 7.36
CA HIS A 85 -7.57 -0.84 8.68
C HIS A 85 -6.33 -1.19 9.51
N GLY A 86 -5.33 -1.89 8.95
CA GLY A 86 -4.08 -2.18 9.65
C GLY A 86 -3.35 -0.92 10.09
N LEU A 87 -3.24 0.09 9.21
CA LEU A 87 -2.72 1.42 9.55
C LEU A 87 -3.49 2.08 10.69
N SER A 88 -4.82 1.94 10.69
CA SER A 88 -5.67 2.54 11.72
C SER A 88 -5.45 1.97 13.12
N LYS A 89 -5.00 0.70 13.22
CA LYS A 89 -4.62 0.09 14.52
C LYS A 89 -3.37 0.73 15.10
N SER A 90 -2.54 1.32 14.25
CA SER A 90 -1.43 2.20 14.63
C SER A 90 -1.85 3.66 14.77
N SER A 91 -3.15 3.96 14.88
CA SER A 91 -3.67 5.34 15.01
C SER A 91 -3.34 6.26 13.84
N ILE A 92 -3.19 5.74 12.62
CA ILE A 92 -2.95 6.53 11.40
C ILE A 92 -4.11 6.33 10.43
N ILE A 93 -4.55 7.42 9.78
CA ILE A 93 -5.58 7.42 8.75
C ILE A 93 -5.18 8.33 7.58
N VAL A 94 -5.90 8.26 6.46
CA VAL A 94 -5.82 9.26 5.39
C VAL A 94 -6.73 10.44 5.76
N ASN A 95 -6.26 11.69 5.65
CA ASN A 95 -7.15 12.85 5.78
C ASN A 95 -7.99 13.02 4.50
N LEU A 96 -9.26 13.39 4.64
CA LEU A 96 -10.13 13.76 3.52
C LEU A 96 -10.27 12.71 2.38
N PRO A 97 -10.35 11.39 2.67
CA PRO A 97 -10.65 10.43 1.61
C PRO A 97 -12.04 10.72 1.03
N SER A 98 -12.22 10.52 -0.27
CA SER A 98 -13.52 10.78 -0.91
C SER A 98 -14.59 9.77 -0.49
N VAL A 99 -14.16 8.59 -0.03
CA VAL A 99 -15.02 7.53 0.52
C VAL A 99 -14.32 6.86 1.71
N THR A 100 -15.07 6.63 2.78
CA THR A 100 -14.64 5.84 3.94
C THR A 100 -15.57 4.69 4.21
N CYS A 101 -15.07 3.62 4.82
CA CYS A 101 -15.92 2.64 5.50
C CYS A 101 -16.49 3.21 6.82
N TYR A 102 -17.28 2.39 7.53
CA TYR A 102 -17.86 2.75 8.83
C TYR A 102 -16.82 3.22 9.87
N ASN A 103 -15.61 2.64 9.86
CA ASN A 103 -14.52 2.98 10.80
C ASN A 103 -13.73 4.24 10.41
N GLY A 104 -14.15 4.93 9.35
CA GLY A 104 -13.55 6.18 8.86
C GLY A 104 -12.20 5.98 8.16
N VAL A 105 -11.91 4.79 7.64
CA VAL A 105 -10.66 4.53 6.90
C VAL A 105 -10.88 4.57 5.39
N CYS A 106 -9.83 4.93 4.66
CA CYS A 106 -9.83 5.04 3.20
C CYS A 106 -10.02 3.66 2.54
N ILE A 107 -10.78 3.63 1.44
CA ILE A 107 -11.03 2.41 0.66
C ILE A 107 -10.54 2.50 -0.80
N ARG A 108 -9.86 3.59 -1.19
CA ARG A 108 -9.39 3.81 -2.57
C ARG A 108 -7.86 3.77 -2.66
N VAL A 109 -7.34 2.86 -3.49
CA VAL A 109 -5.89 2.61 -3.62
C VAL A 109 -5.14 3.90 -3.94
N ALA A 110 -5.60 4.63 -4.96
CA ALA A 110 -4.97 5.86 -5.41
C ALA A 110 -4.88 6.92 -4.30
N GLU A 111 -5.93 7.05 -3.48
CA GLU A 111 -5.96 8.01 -2.38
C GLU A 111 -5.00 7.62 -1.26
N LEU A 112 -4.96 6.33 -0.91
CA LEU A 112 -3.98 5.82 0.06
C LEU A 112 -2.54 6.02 -0.45
N ALA A 113 -2.28 5.73 -1.73
CA ALA A 113 -0.96 5.88 -2.32
C ALA A 113 -0.51 7.36 -2.40
N ALA A 114 -1.43 8.28 -2.73
CA ALA A 114 -1.20 9.72 -2.66
C ALA A 114 -0.87 10.18 -1.24
N ALA A 115 -1.62 9.69 -0.24
CA ALA A 115 -1.38 10.00 1.16
C ALA A 115 0.02 9.57 1.62
N PHE A 116 0.49 8.39 1.22
CA PHE A 116 1.87 7.92 1.49
C PHE A 116 2.93 8.79 0.80
N LYS A 117 2.72 9.14 -0.47
CA LYS A 117 3.63 10.01 -1.21
C LYS A 117 3.82 11.34 -0.49
N ASN A 118 2.73 11.97 -0.09
CA ASN A 118 2.78 13.27 0.59
C ASN A 118 3.30 13.13 2.02
N ALA A 119 3.02 12.01 2.69
CA ALA A 119 3.58 11.69 4.00
C ALA A 119 5.11 11.54 3.97
N ALA A 120 5.68 10.96 2.91
CA ALA A 120 7.14 10.85 2.73
C ALA A 120 7.84 12.21 2.59
N ALA A 121 7.14 13.24 2.13
CA ALA A 121 7.65 14.60 2.07
C ALA A 121 7.47 15.36 3.40
N LYS A 122 6.48 14.98 4.23
CA LYS A 122 6.12 15.69 5.46
C LYS A 122 6.78 15.12 6.72
N TYR A 123 6.74 13.80 6.89
CA TYR A 123 7.12 13.14 8.14
C TYR A 123 8.53 12.58 8.06
N THR A 124 9.28 12.71 9.16
CA THR A 124 10.69 12.28 9.20
C THR A 124 10.86 10.77 9.16
N ASN A 125 9.81 10.00 9.50
CA ASN A 125 9.84 8.54 9.55
C ASN A 125 9.11 7.86 8.39
N VAL A 126 8.66 8.61 7.37
CA VAL A 126 8.05 8.00 6.17
C VAL A 126 9.03 8.10 5.01
N LYS A 127 9.35 6.97 4.38
CA LYS A 127 10.36 6.91 3.30
C LYS A 127 9.84 6.12 2.12
N LYS A 128 10.13 6.60 0.91
CA LYS A 128 10.02 5.80 -0.31
C LYS A 128 11.19 4.82 -0.41
N ILE A 129 10.92 3.59 -0.78
CA ILE A 129 11.93 2.55 -1.03
C ILE A 129 12.14 2.45 -2.53
N GLY A 130 13.26 2.98 -3.02
CA GLY A 130 13.61 2.99 -4.45
C GLY A 130 14.29 1.72 -4.97
N ASP A 131 14.51 0.72 -4.10
CA ASP A 131 15.27 -0.49 -4.42
C ASP A 131 14.62 -1.69 -3.73
N ILE A 132 14.17 -2.66 -4.53
CA ILE A 132 13.47 -3.87 -4.07
C ILE A 132 14.33 -4.66 -3.06
N SER A 133 15.65 -4.67 -3.22
CA SER A 133 16.55 -5.38 -2.30
C SER A 133 16.58 -4.80 -0.88
N LYS A 134 16.11 -3.55 -0.72
CA LYS A 134 16.01 -2.86 0.58
C LYS A 134 14.64 -3.01 1.23
N THR A 135 13.73 -3.70 0.58
CA THR A 135 12.41 -3.98 1.14
C THR A 135 12.51 -4.88 2.37
N ARG A 136 11.50 -4.83 3.23
CA ARG A 136 11.37 -5.72 4.39
C ARG A 136 9.90 -5.87 4.78
N GLU A 137 9.64 -6.77 5.71
CA GLU A 137 8.33 -6.89 6.34
C GLU A 137 7.81 -5.53 6.85
N GLY A 138 6.54 -5.22 6.56
CA GLY A 138 5.88 -3.97 6.94
C GLY A 138 5.99 -2.84 5.94
N ASP A 139 6.70 -3.02 4.84
CA ASP A 139 6.66 -2.06 3.73
C ASP A 139 5.31 -2.12 3.01
N PHE A 140 4.78 -0.96 2.68
CA PHE A 140 3.52 -0.78 1.95
C PHE A 140 3.84 -0.70 0.46
N CYS A 141 3.24 -1.57 -0.34
CA CYS A 141 3.43 -1.59 -1.79
C CYS A 141 2.12 -1.29 -2.52
N PHE A 142 2.21 -0.46 -3.55
CA PHE A 142 1.10 -0.12 -4.43
C PHE A 142 1.48 -0.52 -5.86
N VAL A 143 0.67 -1.36 -6.48
CA VAL A 143 0.81 -1.69 -7.90
C VAL A 143 0.26 -0.52 -8.70
N VAL A 144 1.11 0.08 -9.55
CA VAL A 144 0.73 1.21 -10.40
C VAL A 144 0.39 0.66 -11.79
N SER A 145 -0.90 0.66 -12.15
CA SER A 145 -1.33 0.19 -13.46
C SER A 145 -1.07 1.23 -14.54
N TRP A 146 -0.28 0.87 -15.55
CA TRP A 146 0.01 1.76 -16.69
C TRP A 146 -0.93 1.54 -17.88
N PHE A 147 -1.73 0.45 -17.87
CA PHE A 147 -2.49 0.01 -19.04
C PHE A 147 -3.93 -0.44 -18.75
N GLY A 148 -4.58 0.09 -17.71
CA GLY A 148 -6.04 -0.06 -17.51
C GLY A 148 -6.59 -1.49 -17.32
N LEU A 149 -5.73 -2.51 -17.31
CA LEU A 149 -6.07 -3.93 -17.17
C LEU A 149 -5.60 -4.54 -15.84
N ALA A 150 -4.62 -3.93 -15.18
CA ALA A 150 -4.33 -4.26 -13.78
C ALA A 150 -5.15 -3.34 -12.88
N THR A 151 -5.96 -3.92 -12.00
CA THR A 151 -6.61 -3.19 -10.91
C THR A 151 -5.53 -2.64 -9.99
N ASP A 152 -5.54 -1.34 -9.70
CA ASP A 152 -4.69 -0.78 -8.65
C ASP A 152 -4.81 -1.66 -7.40
N HIS A 153 -3.69 -1.97 -6.76
CA HIS A 153 -3.66 -2.90 -5.64
C HIS A 153 -2.73 -2.38 -4.55
N ALA A 154 -3.21 -2.42 -3.30
CA ALA A 154 -2.42 -2.12 -2.11
C ALA A 154 -2.11 -3.43 -1.35
N MET A 155 -0.87 -3.58 -0.92
CA MET A 155 -0.42 -4.74 -0.15
C MET A 155 0.61 -4.30 0.91
N VAL A 156 0.83 -5.14 1.92
CA VAL A 156 1.94 -4.95 2.88
C VAL A 156 2.86 -6.15 2.81
N LEU A 157 4.16 -5.95 2.79
CA LEU A 157 5.10 -7.06 2.73
C LEU A 157 5.12 -7.85 4.04
N ALA A 158 5.10 -9.17 3.92
CA ALA A 158 5.28 -10.11 5.01
C ALA A 158 6.75 -10.61 5.12
N ASP A 159 7.60 -10.23 4.16
CA ASP A 159 9.01 -10.62 4.08
C ASP A 159 9.75 -9.69 3.10
N ILE A 160 11.04 -9.88 2.90
CA ILE A 160 11.81 -9.19 1.85
C ILE A 160 11.27 -9.60 0.46
N MET A 161 11.17 -8.64 -0.46
CA MET A 161 10.76 -8.88 -1.84
C MET A 161 11.94 -9.31 -2.71
N GLY A 162 11.73 -10.32 -3.56
CA GLY A 162 12.66 -10.73 -4.60
C GLY A 162 12.36 -10.11 -5.96
N PRO A 163 13.15 -10.43 -7.00
CA PRO A 163 13.02 -9.82 -8.33
C PRO A 163 11.70 -10.13 -9.06
N ASN A 164 10.99 -11.18 -8.63
CA ASN A 164 9.71 -11.61 -9.21
C ASN A 164 8.52 -11.34 -8.27
N GLY A 165 8.74 -10.64 -7.15
CA GLY A 165 7.72 -10.39 -6.12
C GLY A 165 8.11 -10.94 -4.75
N GLY A 166 7.16 -10.98 -3.82
CA GLY A 166 7.45 -11.30 -2.42
C GLY A 166 6.26 -11.87 -1.67
N LYS A 167 6.47 -12.20 -0.40
CA LYS A 167 5.37 -12.58 0.50
C LYS A 167 4.62 -11.34 0.95
N VAL A 168 3.29 -11.39 0.93
CA VAL A 168 2.47 -10.22 1.25
C VAL A 168 1.35 -10.57 2.21
N TYR A 169 0.94 -9.59 3.00
CA TYR A 169 -0.40 -9.49 3.55
C TYR A 169 -1.30 -8.85 2.49
N GLY A 170 -2.33 -9.57 2.08
CA GLY A 170 -3.28 -9.11 1.06
C GLY A 170 -4.56 -9.93 1.12
N HIS A 171 -5.67 -9.28 0.79
CA HIS A 171 -7.01 -9.85 0.99
C HIS A 171 -7.66 -10.43 -0.27
N THR A 172 -7.35 -9.87 -1.46
CA THR A 172 -8.01 -10.25 -2.72
C THR A 172 -7.74 -11.68 -3.19
N ASN A 173 -6.86 -12.42 -2.52
CA ASN A 173 -6.63 -13.85 -2.71
C ASN A 173 -6.22 -14.47 -1.38
N PRO A 174 -6.40 -15.79 -1.15
CA PRO A 174 -6.03 -16.50 0.08
C PRO A 174 -4.51 -16.60 0.35
N ARG A 175 -3.76 -15.55 0.02
CA ARG A 175 -2.30 -15.49 -0.07
C ARG A 175 -1.68 -14.80 1.14
N CYS A 176 -2.11 -15.16 2.35
CA CYS A 176 -1.55 -14.56 3.55
C CYS A 176 -0.11 -15.01 3.82
N GLY A 177 0.84 -14.08 3.78
CA GLY A 177 2.26 -14.41 3.94
C GLY A 177 2.75 -15.37 2.85
N GLN A 178 2.02 -15.47 1.74
CA GLN A 178 2.38 -16.33 0.61
C GLN A 178 3.04 -15.50 -0.47
N GLN A 179 3.91 -16.16 -1.24
CA GLN A 179 4.57 -15.56 -2.37
C GLN A 179 3.53 -15.10 -3.41
N VAL A 180 3.61 -13.83 -3.81
CA VAL A 180 2.89 -13.28 -4.95
C VAL A 180 3.89 -13.01 -6.07
N ASP A 181 3.55 -13.51 -7.26
CA ASP A 181 4.26 -13.17 -8.48
C ASP A 181 3.82 -11.79 -8.97
N LEU A 182 4.77 -10.86 -9.01
CA LEU A 182 4.60 -9.49 -9.47
C LEU A 182 5.45 -9.22 -10.72
N THR A 183 5.92 -10.27 -11.40
CA THR A 183 6.69 -10.15 -12.64
C THR A 183 5.95 -9.25 -13.65
N GLY A 184 6.67 -8.27 -14.19
CA GLY A 184 6.16 -7.27 -15.12
C GLY A 184 5.31 -6.16 -14.48
N GLN A 185 5.14 -6.17 -13.15
CA GLN A 185 4.45 -5.10 -12.44
C GLN A 185 5.41 -3.98 -12.06
N THR A 186 4.89 -2.76 -12.09
CA THR A 186 5.55 -1.57 -11.56
C THR A 186 4.95 -1.21 -10.21
N LEU A 187 5.80 -1.01 -9.21
CA LEU A 187 5.39 -0.74 -7.83
C LEU A 187 5.84 0.65 -7.38
N VAL A 188 5.12 1.23 -6.42
CA VAL A 188 5.69 2.21 -5.50
C VAL A 188 5.66 1.64 -4.09
N ILE A 189 6.75 1.82 -3.35
CA ILE A 189 6.95 1.20 -2.05
C ILE A 189 7.28 2.26 -1.01
N TYR A 190 6.61 2.20 0.14
CA TYR A 190 6.84 3.10 1.26
C TYR A 190 7.02 2.34 2.57
N ARG A 191 7.73 2.97 3.50
CA ARG A 191 7.98 2.48 4.86
C ARG A 191 7.69 3.57 5.86
N ILE A 192 7.10 3.19 6.99
CA ILE A 192 7.02 4.04 8.19
C ILE A 192 7.94 3.43 9.25
N GLU A 193 8.94 4.17 9.71
CA GLU A 193 9.98 3.76 10.68
C GLU A 193 9.63 4.09 12.14
#